data_AF-A0A2M8Q6M5-F1
#
_entry.id   AF-A0A2M8Q6M5-F1
#
_cell.length_a   1.000
_cell.length_b   1.000
_cell.length_c   1.000
_cell.angle_alpha   90.00
_cell.angle_beta   90.00
_cell.angle_gamma   90.00
#
_symmetry.space_group_name_H-M   'P 1'
#
loop_
_entity.id
_entity.type
_entity.pdbx_description
1 polymer ?
#
loop_
_entity_poly.entity_id
_entity_poly.type
_entity_poly.pdbx_seq_one_letter_code
_entity_poly.pdbx_strand_id
1 'polypeptide(L)'
;DEIAPSAQVIGAVNTVRREGDRLIGENTDGKGFMRALGDDADIDAAGTHAVVLGAGGAARAIAVELALAGARRITIVNRSRERGEALVRLLTEKTPAQAEFVPWQGAYCVPQGADLLI
;
A
#
# COMPACT_ATOMS: atom_id res chain seq x y z
N ASP A 1 22.58 6.37 -2.63
CA ASP A 1 22.94 7.41 -1.65
C ASP A 1 21.73 8.12 -1.04
N GLU A 2 20.53 8.03 -1.63
CA GLU A 2 19.28 8.53 -1.04
C GLU A 2 18.11 7.54 -1.29
N ILE A 3 17.03 7.64 -0.51
CA ILE A 3 15.78 6.89 -0.72
C ILE A 3 14.65 7.92 -0.84
N ALA A 4 13.82 7.80 -1.88
CA ALA A 4 12.67 8.68 -2.08
C ALA A 4 11.70 8.61 -0.87
N PRO A 5 11.02 9.69 -0.47
CA PRO A 5 10.16 9.71 0.70
C PRO A 5 9.12 8.59 0.73
N SER A 6 8.46 8.28 -0.40
CA SER A 6 7.51 7.17 -0.45
C SER A 6 8.20 5.82 -0.27
N ALA A 7 9.38 5.60 -0.87
CA ALA A 7 10.17 4.39 -0.66
C ALA A 7 10.69 4.24 0.78
N GLN A 8 10.92 5.35 1.50
CA GLN A 8 11.25 5.34 2.93
C GLN A 8 10.06 4.87 3.78
N VAL A 9 8.86 5.39 3.51
CA VAL A 9 7.64 4.95 4.20
C VAL A 9 7.32 3.50 3.85
N ILE A 10 7.44 3.12 2.58
CA ILE A 10 7.25 1.74 2.12
C ILE A 10 8.33 0.81 2.71
N GLY A 11 9.52 1.29 3.03
CA GLY A 11 10.62 0.45 3.53
C GLY A 11 11.10 -0.60 2.52
N ALA A 12 10.82 -0.40 1.23
CA ALA A 12 11.26 -1.28 0.15
C ALA A 12 11.57 -0.47 -1.12
N VAL A 13 12.65 -0.85 -1.80
CA VAL A 13 13.12 -0.26 -3.06
C VAL A 13 13.10 -1.34 -4.14
N ASN A 14 12.49 -1.05 -5.29
CA ASN A 14 12.51 -1.93 -6.47
C ASN A 14 13.22 -1.29 -7.68
N THR A 15 13.45 0.03 -7.64
CA THR A 15 13.99 0.81 -8.76
C THR A 15 15.08 1.76 -8.24
N VAL A 16 16.17 1.92 -8.98
CA VAL A 16 17.19 2.95 -8.68
C VAL A 16 17.22 3.93 -9.85
N ARG A 17 16.90 5.20 -9.59
CA ARG A 17 17.06 6.30 -10.56
C ARG A 17 18.40 6.97 -10.35
N ARG A 18 19.13 7.23 -11.44
CA ARG A 18 20.37 8.02 -11.42
C ARG A 18 20.04 9.47 -11.77
N GLU A 19 20.42 10.40 -10.90
CA GLU A 19 20.32 11.85 -11.13
C GLU A 19 21.72 12.47 -11.05
N GLY A 20 22.31 12.76 -12.21
CA GLY A 20 23.74 13.10 -12.28
C GLY A 20 24.56 11.94 -11.74
N ASP A 21 25.31 12.17 -10.66
CA ASP A 21 26.09 11.14 -9.95
C ASP A 21 25.38 10.51 -8.75
N ARG A 22 24.16 10.96 -8.42
CA ARG A 22 23.38 10.43 -7.30
C ARG A 22 22.57 9.21 -7.71
N LEU A 23 22.49 8.22 -6.82
CA LEU A 23 21.60 7.07 -6.93
C LEU A 23 20.47 7.18 -5.89
N ILE A 24 19.23 7.26 -6.37
CA ILE A 24 18.01 7.41 -5.57
C ILE A 24 17.20 6.13 -5.67
N GLY A 25 16.99 5.47 -4.53
CA GLY A 25 16.10 4.30 -4.43
C GLY A 25 14.64 4.71 -4.43
N GLU A 26 13.85 4.08 -5.28
CA GLU A 26 12.40 4.29 -5.41
C GLU A 26 11.63 2.96 -5.36
N ASN A 27 10.33 3.08 -5.08
CA ASN A 27 9.36 2.02 -5.29
C ASN A 27 8.35 2.46 -6.34
N THR A 28 8.34 1.79 -7.49
CA THR A 28 7.47 2.11 -8.61
C THR A 28 6.19 1.28 -8.62
N ASP A 29 6.11 0.20 -7.84
CA ASP A 29 4.94 -0.68 -7.81
C ASP A 29 3.70 0.09 -7.31
N GLY A 30 3.84 0.82 -6.19
CA GLY A 30 2.75 1.62 -5.63
C GLY A 30 2.32 2.76 -6.54
N LYS A 31 3.29 3.52 -7.10
CA LYS A 31 3.00 4.62 -8.04
C LYS A 31 2.34 4.11 -9.32
N GLY A 32 2.82 2.99 -9.85
CA GLY A 32 2.24 2.35 -11.04
C GLY A 32 0.80 1.91 -10.80
N PHE A 33 0.52 1.35 -9.62
CA PHE A 33 -0.84 1.00 -9.23
C PHE A 33 -1.75 2.22 -9.12
N MET A 34 -1.33 3.29 -8.44
CA MET A 34 -2.13 4.52 -8.31
C MET A 34 -2.43 5.15 -9.67
N ARG A 35 -1.46 5.09 -10.59
CA ARG A 35 -1.66 5.55 -11.96
C ARG A 35 -2.73 4.72 -12.68
N ALA A 36 -2.65 3.39 -12.64
CA ALA A 36 -3.66 2.54 -13.26
C ALA A 36 -5.06 2.75 -12.62
N LEU A 37 -5.11 2.95 -11.30
CA LEU A 37 -6.35 3.22 -10.58
C LEU A 37 -7.04 4.52 -11.07
N GLY A 38 -6.27 5.57 -11.29
CA GLY A 38 -6.79 6.84 -11.83
C GLY A 38 -7.01 6.82 -13.34
N ASP A 39 -5.95 6.53 -14.11
CA ASP A 39 -5.94 6.65 -15.57
C ASP A 39 -6.83 5.58 -16.25
N ASP A 40 -6.79 4.33 -15.77
CA ASP A 40 -7.44 3.20 -16.44
C ASP A 40 -8.80 2.85 -15.82
N ALA A 41 -8.95 3.01 -14.50
CA ALA A 41 -10.18 2.68 -13.78
C ALA A 41 -11.05 3.89 -13.42
N ASP A 42 -10.55 5.12 -13.56
CA ASP A 42 -11.24 6.37 -13.20
C ASP A 42 -11.73 6.39 -11.74
N ILE A 43 -10.88 5.88 -10.84
CA ILE A 43 -11.15 5.79 -9.39
C ILE A 43 -10.22 6.73 -8.63
N ASP A 44 -10.81 7.61 -7.82
CA ASP A 44 -10.11 8.35 -6.77
C ASP A 44 -10.03 7.49 -5.50
N ALA A 45 -8.83 7.34 -4.94
CA ALA A 45 -8.60 6.61 -3.71
C ALA A 45 -9.11 7.36 -2.47
N ALA A 46 -9.31 8.68 -2.54
CA ALA A 46 -9.73 9.49 -1.41
C ALA A 46 -11.06 9.00 -0.83
N GLY A 47 -11.10 8.77 0.48
CA GLY A 47 -12.32 8.34 1.19
C GLY A 47 -12.69 6.86 1.05
N THR A 48 -11.98 6.09 0.23
CA THR A 48 -12.31 4.67 -0.05
C THR A 48 -12.00 3.73 1.11
N HIS A 49 -12.68 2.59 1.12
CA HIS A 49 -12.31 1.39 1.89
C HIS A 49 -11.65 0.38 0.95
N ALA A 50 -10.33 0.22 1.09
CA ALA A 50 -9.55 -0.78 0.36
C ALA A 50 -9.35 -2.05 1.19
N VAL A 51 -9.45 -3.21 0.53
CA VAL A 51 -9.07 -4.52 1.06
C VAL A 51 -7.87 -5.00 0.26
N VAL A 52 -6.75 -5.25 0.95
CA VAL A 52 -5.50 -5.70 0.34
C VAL A 52 -5.19 -7.12 0.77
N LEU A 53 -5.16 -8.03 -0.19
CA LEU A 53 -4.85 -9.44 -0.03
C LEU A 53 -3.34 -9.67 -0.07
N GLY A 54 -2.69 -9.40 1.06
CA GLY A 54 -1.29 -9.70 1.28
C GLY A 54 -0.56 -8.63 2.07
N ALA A 55 0.67 -8.94 2.46
CA ALA A 55 1.57 -8.00 3.15
C ALA A 55 3.03 -8.12 2.67
N GLY A 56 3.21 -8.47 1.39
CA GLY A 56 4.51 -8.48 0.71
C GLY A 56 4.93 -7.08 0.21
N GLY A 57 6.04 -7.00 -0.53
CA GLY A 57 6.59 -5.72 -1.01
C GLY A 57 5.60 -4.89 -1.84
N ALA A 58 4.94 -5.51 -2.84
CA ALA A 58 3.95 -4.84 -3.67
C ALA A 58 2.70 -4.41 -2.86
N ALA A 59 2.11 -5.33 -2.06
CA ALA A 59 0.97 -5.01 -1.20
C ALA A 59 1.27 -3.86 -0.23
N ARG A 60 2.49 -3.84 0.33
CA ARG A 60 2.98 -2.75 1.18
C ARG A 60 3.08 -1.43 0.41
N ALA A 61 3.66 -1.46 -0.80
CA ALA A 61 3.79 -0.28 -1.64
C ALA A 61 2.43 0.32 -2.00
N ILE A 62 1.49 -0.54 -2.43
CA ILE A 62 0.12 -0.14 -2.80
C ILE A 62 -0.64 0.40 -1.58
N ALA A 63 -0.63 -0.31 -0.44
CA ALA A 63 -1.35 0.13 0.74
C ALA A 63 -0.85 1.49 1.27
N VAL A 64 0.47 1.73 1.22
CA VAL A 64 1.05 3.03 1.61
C VAL A 64 0.61 4.13 0.65
N GLU A 65 0.70 3.92 -0.66
CA GLU A 65 0.30 4.94 -1.64
C GLU A 65 -1.21 5.24 -1.57
N LEU A 66 -2.06 4.22 -1.36
CA LEU A 66 -3.50 4.41 -1.11
C LEU A 66 -3.76 5.24 0.14
N ALA A 67 -3.05 4.96 1.23
CA ALA A 67 -3.18 5.70 2.47
C ALA A 67 -2.72 7.17 2.32
N LEU A 68 -1.63 7.41 1.59
CA LEU A 68 -1.13 8.75 1.26
C LEU A 68 -2.07 9.51 0.32
N ALA A 69 -2.75 8.79 -0.58
CA ALA A 69 -3.78 9.32 -1.48
C ALA A 69 -5.13 9.57 -0.78
N GLY A 70 -5.25 9.28 0.52
CA GLY A 70 -6.42 9.62 1.32
C GLY A 70 -7.46 8.52 1.46
N ALA A 71 -7.11 7.26 1.19
CA ALA A 71 -7.98 6.13 1.52
C ALA A 71 -8.36 6.17 3.02
N ARG A 72 -9.66 6.05 3.31
CA ARG A 72 -10.19 6.17 4.67
C ARG A 72 -9.86 4.96 5.51
N ARG A 73 -10.02 3.76 4.92
CA ARG A 73 -9.85 2.48 5.61
C ARG A 73 -9.09 1.50 4.72
N ILE A 74 -8.13 0.79 5.30
CA ILE A 74 -7.38 -0.27 4.63
C ILE A 74 -7.41 -1.55 5.47
N THR A 75 -8.01 -2.60 4.94
CA THR A 75 -8.03 -3.92 5.56
C THR A 75 -6.94 -4.79 4.96
N ILE A 76 -5.94 -5.17 5.75
CA ILE A 76 -4.84 -6.04 5.33
C ILE A 76 -5.20 -7.49 5.66
N VAL A 77 -5.43 -8.30 4.62
CA VAL A 77 -5.76 -9.72 4.75
C VAL A 77 -4.50 -10.53 4.42
N ASN A 78 -3.89 -11.18 5.40
CA ASN A 78 -2.63 -11.90 5.16
C ASN A 78 -2.48 -13.17 5.98
N ARG A 79 -1.76 -14.17 5.45
CA ARG A 79 -1.52 -15.45 6.14
C ARG A 79 -0.54 -15.30 7.31
N SER A 80 0.54 -14.53 7.11
CA SER A 80 1.53 -14.27 8.14
C SER A 80 1.06 -13.11 9.01
N ARG A 81 0.70 -13.41 10.25
CA ARG A 81 0.28 -12.43 11.26
C ARG A 81 1.32 -11.34 11.44
N GLU A 82 2.58 -11.72 11.67
CA GLU A 82 3.69 -10.80 11.88
C GLU A 82 3.80 -9.76 10.75
N ARG A 83 3.78 -10.20 9.48
CA ARG A 83 3.88 -9.30 8.33
C ARG A 83 2.63 -8.41 8.18
N GLY A 84 1.45 -8.96 8.42
CA GLY A 84 0.18 -8.21 8.34
C GLY A 84 0.09 -7.12 9.40
N GLU A 85 0.38 -7.46 10.65
CA GLU A 85 0.39 -6.50 11.77
C GLU A 85 1.50 -5.45 11.60
N ALA A 86 2.68 -5.84 11.08
CA ALA A 86 3.74 -4.87 10.77
C ALA A 86 3.34 -3.87 9.68
N LEU A 87 2.56 -4.29 8.68
CA LEU A 87 2.03 -3.38 7.67
C LEU A 87 0.95 -2.47 8.26
N VAL A 88 0.03 -2.99 9.07
CA VAL A 88 -0.98 -2.17 9.75
C VAL A 88 -0.32 -1.10 10.62
N ARG A 89 0.67 -1.47 11.45
CA ARG A 89 1.42 -0.50 12.27
C ARG A 89 2.04 0.60 11.43
N LEU A 90 2.70 0.23 10.33
CA LEU A 90 3.29 1.19 9.41
C LEU A 90 2.25 2.19 8.89
N LEU A 91 1.09 1.71 8.43
CA LEU A 91 0.02 2.56 7.92
C LEU A 91 -0.51 3.50 9.00
N THR A 92 -0.81 2.98 10.19
CA THR A 92 -1.35 3.80 11.30
C THR A 92 -0.36 4.81 11.87
N GLU A 93 0.95 4.53 11.83
CA GLU A 93 1.98 5.42 12.36
C GLU A 93 2.41 6.49 11.36
N LYS A 94 2.31 6.21 10.05
CA LYS A 94 2.84 7.08 8.99
C LYS A 94 1.77 7.82 8.20
N THR A 95 0.50 7.48 8.37
CA THR A 95 -0.61 8.02 7.57
C THR A 95 -1.86 8.22 8.43
N PRO A 96 -2.82 9.05 7.99
CA PRO A 96 -4.10 9.22 8.70
C PRO A 96 -5.11 8.09 8.45
N ALA A 97 -4.80 7.13 7.56
CA ALA A 97 -5.73 6.06 7.20
C ALA A 97 -5.96 5.11 8.39
N GLN A 98 -7.21 4.67 8.56
CA GLN A 98 -7.51 3.56 9.48
C GLN A 98 -7.02 2.27 8.85
N ALA A 99 -6.24 1.46 9.58
CA ALA A 99 -5.81 0.16 9.08
C ALA A 99 -6.12 -0.95 10.09
N GLU A 100 -6.53 -2.12 9.58
CA GLU A 100 -6.79 -3.30 10.39
C GLU A 100 -6.20 -4.55 9.76
N PHE A 101 -5.82 -5.52 10.59
CA PHE A 101 -5.30 -6.81 10.13
C PHE A 101 -6.37 -7.88 10.26
N VAL A 102 -6.55 -8.67 9.21
CA VAL A 102 -7.38 -9.87 9.21
C VAL A 102 -6.52 -11.09 8.87
N PRO A 103 -6.47 -12.12 9.75
CA PRO A 103 -5.74 -13.34 9.44
C PRO A 103 -6.43 -14.10 8.31
N TRP A 104 -5.67 -14.44 7.27
CA TRP A 104 -6.22 -15.16 6.13
C TRP A 104 -6.19 -16.67 6.38
N GLN A 105 -7.34 -17.23 6.73
CA GLN A 105 -7.53 -18.66 6.96
C GLN A 105 -8.68 -19.17 6.08
N GLY A 106 -8.35 -19.91 5.01
CA GLY A 106 -9.35 -20.43 4.07
C GLY A 106 -9.98 -19.35 3.18
N ALA A 107 -11.29 -19.44 2.97
CA ALA A 107 -12.04 -18.46 2.19
C ALA A 107 -12.19 -17.14 2.96
N TYR A 108 -12.01 -16.02 2.27
CA TYR A 108 -12.24 -14.69 2.83
C TYR A 108 -13.45 -14.05 2.16
N CYS A 109 -14.37 -13.51 2.96
CA CYS A 109 -15.52 -12.77 2.48
C CYS A 109 -15.17 -11.28 2.48
N VAL A 110 -15.17 -10.67 1.29
CA VAL A 110 -14.92 -9.23 1.14
C VAL A 110 -16.12 -8.47 1.71
N PRO A 111 -15.92 -7.50 2.61
CA PRO A 111 -17.01 -6.70 3.16
C PRO A 111 -17.79 -6.00 2.05
N GLN A 112 -19.11 -5.95 2.17
CA GLN A 112 -19.98 -5.29 1.18
C GLN A 112 -19.67 -3.80 0.98
N GLY A 113 -19.07 -3.15 2.00
CA GLY A 113 -18.65 -1.74 1.94
C GLY A 113 -17.22 -1.51 1.44
N ALA A 114 -16.55 -2.54 0.92
CA ALA A 114 -15.25 -2.36 0.29
C ALA A 114 -15.42 -1.75 -1.10
N ASP A 115 -14.74 -0.63 -1.33
CA ASP A 115 -14.71 0.04 -2.64
C ASP A 115 -13.64 -0.58 -3.54
N LEU A 116 -12.54 -1.07 -2.95
CA LEU A 116 -11.40 -1.64 -3.66
C LEU A 116 -11.02 -3.01 -3.09
N LEU A 117 -10.78 -3.98 -3.98
CA LEU A 117 -10.16 -5.27 -3.67
C LEU A 117 -8.87 -5.40 -4.48
N ILE A 118 -7.77 -5.66 -3.78
CA ILE A 118 -6.41 -5.69 -4.32
C ILE A 118 -5.75 -7.01 -3.94
#